data_AF-I0IPA6-F1
#
_entry.id   AF-I0IPA6-F1
#
_cell.length_a   1.000
_cell.length_b   1.000
_cell.length_c   1.000
_cell.angle_alpha   90.00
_cell.angle_beta   90.00
_cell.angle_gamma   90.00
#
_symmetry.space_group_name_H-M   'P 1'
#
loop_
_entity.id
_entity.type
_entity.pdbx_description
1 polymer ?
#
loop_
_entity_poly.entity_id
_entity_poly.type
_entity_poly.pdbx_seq_one_letter_code
_entity_poly.pdbx_strand_id
1 'polypeptide(L)' 'MAKQIRMNPRIARGLPCIAGTQIPVTVFLELFKKGYTPERITTECYPDLTEEDLTAAIDFMIDWVRRAPMYLPDMMENPK' A
#
# COMPACT_ATOMS: atom_id res chain seq x y z
N MET A 1 -7.98 -7.78 -14.33
CA MET A 1 -8.76 -7.86 -13.08
C MET A 1 -7.85 -7.43 -11.95
N ALA A 2 -8.29 -6.51 -11.09
CA ALA A 2 -7.49 -6.02 -9.97
C ALA A 2 -7.22 -7.12 -8.94
N LYS A 3 -5.98 -7.19 -8.47
CA LYS A 3 -5.53 -8.07 -7.40
C LYS A 3 -6.08 -7.57 -6.07
N GLN A 4 -6.42 -8.53 -5.21
CA GLN A 4 -6.88 -8.25 -3.85
C GLN A 4 -5.72 -7.81 -2.97
N ILE A 5 -5.97 -7.03 -1.92
CA ILE A 5 -4.97 -6.76 -0.89
C ILE A 5 -5.08 -7.83 0.20
N ARG A 6 -3.94 -8.37 0.62
CA ARG A 6 -3.84 -9.42 1.63
C ARG A 6 -2.92 -8.98 2.76
N MET A 7 -3.31 -9.30 3.98
CA MET A 7 -2.48 -9.13 5.17
C MET A 7 -2.16 -10.51 5.74
N ASN A 8 -0.88 -10.79 5.95
CA ASN A 8 -0.44 -12.02 6.59
C ASN A 8 0.62 -11.68 7.64
N PRO A 9 0.38 -11.94 8.94
CA PRO A 9 1.34 -11.61 10.01
C PRO A 9 2.75 -12.22 9.81
N ARG A 10 2.85 -13.30 9.04
CA ARG A 10 4.13 -13.99 8.75
C ARG A 10 4.87 -13.43 7.53
N ILE A 11 4.29 -12.48 6.79
CA ILE A 11 4.84 -11.89 5.56
C ILE A 11 4.90 -10.38 5.75
N ALA A 12 5.99 -9.74 5.32
CA ALA A 12 6.14 -8.28 5.37
C ALA A 12 5.76 -7.64 6.72
N ARG A 13 6.03 -8.35 7.84
CA ARG A 13 5.66 -7.92 9.20
C ARG A 13 4.17 -7.62 9.39
N GLY A 14 3.29 -8.30 8.64
CA GLY A 14 1.84 -8.11 8.72
C GLY A 14 1.31 -6.92 7.92
N LEU A 15 2.15 -6.24 7.15
CA LEU A 15 1.71 -5.13 6.30
C LEU A 15 0.75 -5.60 5.19
N PRO A 16 -0.19 -4.76 4.76
CA PRO A 16 -0.99 -5.00 3.57
C PRO A 16 -0.10 -5.14 2.33
N CYS A 17 -0.24 -6.25 1.62
CA CYS A 17 0.49 -6.55 0.40
C CYS A 17 -0.47 -6.80 -0.78
N ILE A 18 -0.03 -6.46 -1.98
CA ILE A 18 -0.77 -6.78 -3.22
C ILE A 18 -0.72 -8.30 -3.43
N ALA A 19 -1.88 -8.96 -3.58
CA ALA A 19 -1.96 -10.42 -3.70
C ALA A 19 -1.11 -10.96 -4.85
N GLY A 20 -0.54 -12.15 -4.67
CA GLY A 20 0.41 -12.71 -5.64
C GLY A 20 1.79 -12.05 -5.62
N THR A 21 1.99 -11.05 -4.76
CA THR A 21 3.28 -10.42 -4.50
C THR A 21 3.57 -10.37 -2.99
N GLN A 22 4.81 -10.09 -2.63
CA GLN A 22 5.18 -9.70 -1.25
C GLN A 22 5.43 -8.19 -1.15
N ILE A 23 4.93 -7.40 -2.11
CA ILE A 23 5.15 -5.96 -2.18
C ILE A 23 4.15 -5.28 -1.24
N PRO A 24 4.62 -4.59 -0.18
CA PRO A 24 3.74 -3.82 0.69
C PRO A 24 3.13 -2.64 -0.07
N VAL A 25 1.87 -2.31 0.23
CA VAL A 25 1.21 -1.13 -0.36
C VAL A 25 1.99 0.17 -0.06
N THR A 26 2.69 0.23 1.09
CA THR A 26 3.52 1.38 1.46
C THR A 26 4.64 1.66 0.45
N VAL A 27 5.22 0.63 -0.18
CA VAL A 27 6.29 0.81 -1.18
C VAL A 27 5.75 1.55 -2.40
N PHE A 28 4.56 1.17 -2.86
CA PHE A 28 3.87 1.91 -3.94
C PHE A 28 3.62 3.37 -3.53
N LEU A 29 3.12 3.62 -2.31
CA LEU A 29 2.87 4.98 -1.83
C LEU A 29 4.16 5.83 -1.71
N GLU A 30 5.28 5.22 -1.35
CA GLU A 30 6.59 5.88 -1.31
C GLU A 30 7.10 6.25 -2.71
N LEU A 31 6.88 5.40 -3.71
CA LEU A 31 7.20 5.70 -5.11
C LEU A 31 6.32 6.84 -5.63
N PHE A 32 5.02 6.80 -5.33
CA PHE A 32 4.09 7.86 -5.69
C PHE A 32 4.50 9.19 -5.05
N LYS A 33 4.89 9.19 -3.77
CA LYS A 33 5.45 10.36 -3.07
C LYS A 33 6.71 10.92 -3.76
N LYS A 34 7.53 10.06 -4.37
CA LYS A 34 8.72 10.46 -5.14
C LYS A 34 8.39 10.96 -6.56
N GLY A 35 7.11 11.06 -6.92
CA GLY A 35 6.66 11.56 -8.22
C GLY A 35 6.55 10.50 -9.31
N TYR A 36 6.59 9.21 -8.95
CA TYR A 36 6.33 8.16 -9.93
C TYR A 36 4.84 8.10 -10.27
N THR A 37 4.52 8.05 -11.55
CA THR A 37 3.15 7.83 -12.04
C THR A 37 2.79 6.34 -11.94
N PRO A 38 1.49 5.98 -11.86
CA PRO A 38 1.06 4.57 -11.90
C PRO A 38 1.65 3.81 -13.10
N GLU A 39 1.58 4.40 -14.29
CA GLU A 39 2.18 3.87 -15.51
C GLU A 39 3.69 3.60 -15.36
N ARG A 40 4.43 4.52 -14.75
CA ARG A 40 5.87 4.32 -14.53
C ARG A 40 6.15 3.22 -13.52
N ILE A 41 5.32 3.08 -12.49
CA ILE A 41 5.45 2.04 -11.47
C ILE A 41 5.21 0.67 -12.09
N THR A 42 4.17 0.52 -12.91
CA THR A 42 3.87 -0.75 -13.60
C THR A 42 4.90 -1.05 -14.69
N THR A 43 5.42 -0.07 -15.41
CA THR A 43 6.37 -0.33 -16.51
C THR A 43 7.82 -0.50 -16.06
N GLU A 44 8.31 0.32 -15.12
CA GLU A 44 9.73 0.35 -14.73
C GLU A 44 10.04 -0.43 -13.45
N CYS A 45 9.11 -0.50 -12.49
CA CYS A 45 9.39 -1.06 -11.16
C CYS A 45 8.78 -2.45 -10.98
N TYR A 46 7.51 -2.60 -11.34
CA TYR A 46 6.71 -3.79 -11.07
C TYR A 46 5.86 -4.20 -12.28
N PRO A 47 6.49 -4.79 -13.33
CA PRO A 47 5.82 -5.20 -14.58
C PRO A 47 4.71 -6.24 -14.40
N ASP A 48 4.71 -6.96 -13.28
CA ASP A 48 3.66 -7.92 -12.96
C ASP A 48 2.40 -7.27 -12.35
N LEU A 49 2.41 -5.96 -12.10
CA LEU A 49 1.29 -5.20 -11.57
C LEU A 49 0.58 -4.43 -12.68
N THR A 50 -0.74 -4.25 -12.53
CA THR A 50 -1.52 -3.35 -13.38
C THR A 50 -1.86 -2.06 -12.64
N GLU A 51 -2.27 -1.02 -13.37
CA GLU A 51 -2.70 0.23 -12.73
C GLU A 51 -3.92 0.01 -11.83
N GLU A 52 -4.82 -0.92 -12.20
CA GLU A 52 -5.95 -1.29 -11.35
C GLU A 52 -5.52 -1.95 -10.04
N ASP A 53 -4.40 -2.68 -10.02
CA ASP A 53 -3.83 -3.22 -8.78
C ASP A 53 -3.39 -2.08 -7.85
N LEU A 54 -2.83 -1.00 -8.42
CA LEU A 54 -2.40 0.18 -7.67
C LEU A 54 -3.60 0.97 -7.16
N THR A 55 -4.65 1.15 -7.97
CA THR A 55 -5.90 1.76 -7.53
C THR A 55 -6.55 0.96 -6.40
N ALA A 56 -6.65 -0.37 -6.54
CA ALA A 56 -7.19 -1.23 -5.50
C ALA A 56 -6.38 -1.17 -4.19
N ALA A 57 -5.05 -0.99 -4.30
CA ALA A 57 -4.18 -0.78 -3.15
C ALA A 57 -4.47 0.55 -2.44
N ILE A 58 -4.73 1.64 -3.18
CA ILE A 58 -5.14 2.93 -2.60
C ILE A 58 -6.49 2.80 -1.89
N ASP A 59 -7.48 2.23 -2.57
CA ASP A 59 -8.83 2.05 -2.03
C ASP A 59 -8.80 1.27 -0.72
N PHE A 60 -8.02 0.18 -0.69
CA PHE A 60 -7.81 -0.59 0.52
C PHE A 60 -7.22 0.26 1.64
N MET A 61 -6.21 1.07 1.37
CA MET A 61 -5.57 1.90 2.41
C MET A 61 -6.52 2.99 2.93
N ILE A 62 -7.32 3.61 2.05
CA ILE A 62 -8.36 4.57 2.46
C ILE A 62 -9.35 3.90 3.41
N ASP A 63 -9.86 2.73 3.04
CA ASP A 63 -10.78 1.96 3.87
C ASP A 63 -10.15 1.49 5.18
N TRP A 64 -8.88 1.08 5.14
CA TRP A 64 -8.13 0.68 6.31
C TRP A 64 -7.99 1.83 7.30
N VAL A 65 -7.61 3.02 6.85
CA VAL A 65 -7.52 4.22 7.69
C VAL A 65 -8.89 4.61 8.27
N ARG A 66 -9.96 4.52 7.48
CA ARG A 66 -11.33 4.81 7.95
C ARG A 66 -11.83 3.86 9.03
N ARG A 67 -11.40 2.59 8.98
CA ARG A 67 -11.87 1.53 9.89
C ARG A 67 -10.95 1.29 11.08
N ALA A 68 -9.69 1.69 10.98
CA ALA A 68 -8.76 1.55 12.09
C ALA A 68 -9.26 2.40 13.27
N PRO A 69 -9.40 1.83 14.49
CA PRO A 69 -9.62 2.65 15.67
C PRO A 69 -8.41 3.57 15.81
N MET A 70 -8.59 4.85 15.50
CA MET A 70 -7.51 5.83 15.44
C MET A 70 -6.98 6.09 16.86
N TYR A 71 -6.06 5.25 17.31
CA TYR A 71 -5.22 5.44 18.49
C TYR A 71 -3.83 4.90 18.17
N LEU A 72 -3.00 5.78 17.60
CA LEU A 72 -1.54 5.66 17.62
C LEU A 72 -1.06 6.68 18.67
N PRO A 73 -0.82 6.28 19.92
CA PRO A 73 -0.47 7.20 21.00
C PRO A 73 0.73 8.08 20.66
N ASP A 74 1.70 7.51 19.94
CA ASP A 74 2.92 8.15 19.44
C ASP A 74 2.69 9.19 18.33
N MET A 75 1.52 9.20 17.68
CA MET A 75 1.15 10.18 16.65
C MET A 75 0.34 11.37 17.22
N MET A 76 -0.16 11.25 18.46
CA MET A 76 -0.88 12.32 19.16
C MET A 76 0.07 13.15 20.05
N GLU A 77 1.16 12.55 20.51
CA GLU A 77 2.26 13.27 21.15
C GLU A 77 3.14 13.90 20.08
N ASN A 78 2.83 15.15 19.74
CA ASN A 78 3.64 16.00 18.87
C ASN A 78 5.12 16.00 19.32
N PRO A 79 6.05 15.31 18.63
CA PRO A 79 7.46 15.42 18.94
C PRO A 79 7.99 16.68 18.25
N LYS A 80 7.86 17.80 18.96
CA LYS A 80 8.47 19.14 18.74
C LYS A 80 8.54 19.68 17.31
#